data_AF-A0A0M8STL0-F1
#
_entry.id   AF-A0A0M8STL0-F1
#
_cell.length_a   1.000
_cell.length_b   1.000
_cell.length_c   1.000
_cell.angle_alpha   90.00
_cell.angle_beta   90.00
_cell.angle_gamma   90.00
#
_symmetry.space_group_name_H-M   'P 1'
#
loop_
_entity.id
_entity.type
_entity.pdbx_description
1 polymer ?
#
loop_
_entity_poly.entity_id
_entity_poly.type
_entity_poly.pdbx_seq_one_letter_code
_entity_poly.pdbx_strand_id
1 'polypeptide(L)'
;MIVTRADGGVTRIGPITAPREAGAIHASLTRATTIPEKASASAEIVRFNSAEQHLPLLDAEVETVLELMDDTEQGVEAPFPNLWDRLVAQHGLTVADALMRVALAAGREGHRPPAHRAAPRPSRSRADERFEHALREVLLGHVGPGGISPAALDDTLTSIRHLAEAWARSRPLHAPGS
;
A
#
# COMPACT_ATOMS: atom_id res chain seq x y z
N MET A 1 12.07 -2.46 17.78
CA MET A 1 11.88 -3.62 16.88
C MET A 1 12.64 -3.36 15.60
N ILE A 2 13.20 -4.39 14.99
CA ILE A 2 13.90 -4.30 13.71
C ILE A 2 13.20 -5.23 12.71
N VAL A 3 12.91 -4.73 11.51
CA VAL A 3 12.42 -5.51 10.37
C VAL A 3 13.48 -5.47 9.28
N THR A 4 13.93 -6.64 8.84
CA THR A 4 14.97 -6.79 7.83
C THR A 4 14.34 -7.43 6.60
N ARG A 5 14.37 -6.71 5.47
CA ARG A 5 13.89 -7.19 4.18
C ARG A 5 14.94 -8.06 3.49
N ALA A 6 14.53 -8.82 2.48
CA ALA A 6 15.41 -9.70 1.71
C ALA A 6 16.50 -8.96 0.91
N ASP A 7 16.27 -7.70 0.56
CA ASP A 7 17.26 -6.83 -0.08
C ASP A 7 18.31 -6.27 0.91
N GLY A 8 18.22 -6.62 2.19
CA GLY A 8 19.06 -6.11 3.27
C GLY A 8 18.58 -4.76 3.83
N GLY A 9 17.47 -4.22 3.34
CA GLY A 9 16.86 -3.01 3.88
C GLY A 9 16.38 -3.21 5.31
N VAL A 10 16.77 -2.29 6.20
CA VAL A 10 16.45 -2.37 7.63
C VAL A 10 15.52 -1.24 8.03
N THR A 11 14.35 -1.59 8.56
CA THR A 11 13.39 -0.65 9.13
C THR A 11 13.31 -0.88 10.64
N ARG A 12 13.55 0.17 11.42
CA ARG A 12 13.44 0.11 12.88
C ARG A 12 12.13 0.76 13.31
N ILE A 13 11.40 0.13 14.23
CA ILE A 13 10.13 0.64 14.76
C ILE A 13 10.26 0.79 16.28
N GLY A 14 9.94 1.98 16.80
CA GLY A 14 9.89 2.25 18.23
C GLY A 14 9.99 3.74 18.61
N PRO A 15 9.95 4.05 19.91
CA PRO A 15 9.97 3.11 21.04
C PRO A 15 8.67 2.30 21.19
N ILE A 16 8.80 1.04 21.61
CA ILE A 16 7.67 0.19 22.02
C ILE A 16 7.89 -0.13 23.50
N THR A 17 7.04 0.43 24.36
CA THR A 17 7.26 0.40 25.81
C THR A 17 6.70 -0.86 26.45
N ALA A 18 5.59 -1.40 25.95
CA ALA A 18 4.98 -2.59 26.50
C ALA A 18 5.46 -3.88 25.80
N PRO A 19 5.98 -4.88 26.53
CA PRO A 19 6.40 -6.16 25.94
C PRO A 19 5.28 -6.90 25.20
N ARG A 20 4.04 -6.78 25.68
CA ARG A 20 2.86 -7.38 25.05
C ARG A 20 2.57 -6.75 23.69
N GLU A 21 2.70 -5.44 23.55
CA GLU A 21 2.53 -4.72 22.28
C GLU A 21 3.63 -5.11 21.30
N ALA A 22 4.88 -5.17 21.77
CA ALA A 22 6.00 -5.63 20.95
C ALA A 22 5.77 -7.05 20.43
N GLY A 23 5.25 -7.96 21.26
CA GLY A 23 4.89 -9.31 20.87
C GLY A 23 3.75 -9.38 19.85
N ALA A 24 2.70 -8.55 20.02
CA ALA A 24 1.57 -8.50 19.10
C ALA A 24 1.96 -7.95 17.72
N ILE A 25 2.72 -6.84 17.69
CA ILE A 25 3.23 -6.24 16.47
C ILE A 25 4.14 -7.23 15.74
N HIS A 26 5.06 -7.88 16.46
CA HIS A 26 5.95 -8.90 15.91
C HIS A 26 5.15 -10.04 15.28
N ALA A 27 4.20 -10.64 16.01
CA ALA A 27 3.39 -11.74 15.53
C ALA A 27 2.59 -11.39 14.26
N SER A 28 2.11 -10.13 14.15
CA SER A 28 1.43 -9.66 12.95
C SER A 28 2.37 -9.51 11.76
N LEU A 29 3.55 -8.92 11.96
CA LEU A 29 4.54 -8.69 10.90
C LEU A 29 5.20 -9.98 10.40
N THR A 30 5.32 -11.00 11.25
CA THR A 30 5.88 -12.31 10.88
C THR A 30 4.82 -13.35 10.52
N ARG A 31 3.55 -12.95 10.34
CA ARG A 31 2.48 -13.87 9.96
C ARG A 31 2.74 -14.43 8.56
N ALA A 32 2.47 -15.72 8.38
CA ALA A 32 2.52 -16.36 7.07
C ALA A 32 1.66 -15.59 6.05
N THR A 33 2.22 -15.35 4.87
CA THR A 33 1.63 -14.52 3.81
C THR A 33 2.13 -14.95 2.44
N THR A 34 1.33 -14.69 1.41
CA THR A 34 1.68 -14.95 0.01
C THR A 34 2.35 -13.76 -0.67
N ILE A 35 2.44 -12.60 0.01
CA ILE A 35 3.11 -11.40 -0.49
C ILE A 35 4.64 -11.61 -0.39
N PRO A 36 5.39 -11.67 -1.51
CA PRO A 36 6.80 -12.08 -1.50
C PRO A 36 7.70 -11.20 -0.63
N GLU A 37 7.51 -9.88 -0.66
CA GLU A 37 8.30 -8.94 0.15
C GLU A 37 8.15 -9.20 1.66
N LYS A 38 6.94 -9.51 2.11
CA LYS A 38 6.64 -9.78 3.52
C LYS A 38 7.10 -11.18 3.92
N ALA A 39 6.90 -12.17 3.05
CA ALA A 39 7.27 -13.55 3.28
C ALA A 39 8.79 -13.74 3.41
N SER A 40 9.58 -12.86 2.80
CA SER A 40 11.04 -12.90 2.82
C SER A 40 11.68 -11.96 3.84
N ALA A 41 10.87 -11.18 4.56
CA ALA A 41 11.33 -10.31 5.63
C ALA A 41 11.37 -11.05 6.98
N SER A 42 12.30 -10.67 7.84
CA SER A 42 12.35 -11.08 9.25
C SER A 42 12.06 -9.90 10.16
N ALA A 43 11.53 -10.18 11.37
CA ALA A 43 11.35 -9.18 12.39
C ALA A 43 11.91 -9.66 13.72
N GLU A 44 12.52 -8.76 14.49
CA GLU A 44 13.14 -9.06 15.78
C GLU A 44 12.78 -8.00 16.82
N ILE A 45 12.44 -8.46 18.02
CA ILE A 45 12.23 -7.59 19.18
C ILE A 45 13.59 -7.32 19.83
N VAL A 46 14.11 -6.12 19.60
CA VAL A 46 15.35 -5.64 20.21
C VAL A 46 15.08 -4.49 21.18
N ARG A 47 16.05 -4.24 22.08
CA ARG A 47 16.04 -3.05 22.96
C ARG A 47 16.09 -1.78 22.11
N PHE A 48 15.26 -0.80 22.48
CA PHE A 48 15.27 0.51 21.83
C PHE A 48 16.63 1.19 21.95
N ASN A 49 17.12 1.72 20.82
CA ASN A 49 18.36 2.48 20.73
C ASN A 49 18.07 3.87 20.17
N SER A 50 18.12 4.91 21.01
CA SER A 50 17.84 6.28 20.60
C SER A 50 18.87 6.90 19.67
N ALA A 51 20.04 6.26 19.49
CA ALA A 51 21.06 6.74 18.55
C ALA A 51 20.77 6.36 17.09
N GLU A 52 19.81 5.46 16.85
CA GLU A 52 19.42 5.03 15.51
C GLU A 52 18.06 5.61 15.12
N GLN A 53 17.85 5.86 13.83
CA GLN A 53 16.56 6.31 13.32
C GLN A 53 15.53 5.19 13.44
N HIS A 54 14.40 5.50 14.07
CA HIS A 54 13.26 4.61 14.21
C HIS A 54 12.03 5.28 13.63
N LEU A 55 11.22 4.51 12.90
CA LEU A 55 9.86 4.90 12.59
C LEU A 55 9.04 4.88 13.88
N PRO A 56 8.23 5.92 14.14
CA PRO A 56 7.41 5.97 15.34
C PRO A 56 6.31 4.90 15.31
N LEU A 57 5.62 4.70 16.44
CA LEU A 57 4.32 4.03 16.38
C LEU A 57 3.30 4.97 15.72
N LEU A 58 2.29 4.41 15.10
CA LEU A 58 1.24 5.15 14.41
C LEU A 58 0.07 5.32 15.35
N ASP A 59 -0.43 6.54 15.47
CA ASP A 59 -1.71 6.77 16.12
C ASP A 59 -2.85 6.27 15.21
N ALA A 60 -3.89 5.73 15.82
CA ALA A 60 -5.07 5.20 15.13
C ALA A 60 -6.02 6.34 14.70
N GLU A 61 -5.49 7.29 13.93
CA GLU A 61 -6.18 8.53 13.53
C GLU A 61 -6.17 8.70 12.01
N VAL A 62 -7.22 9.33 11.48
CA VAL A 62 -7.39 9.52 10.03
C VAL A 62 -6.35 10.51 9.50
N GLU A 63 -6.03 11.52 10.30
CA GLU A 63 -5.04 12.55 10.05
C GLU A 63 -3.65 11.94 9.81
N THR A 64 -3.24 11.00 10.68
CA THR A 64 -1.99 10.24 10.53
C THR A 64 -1.96 9.47 9.20
N VAL A 65 -3.08 8.86 8.82
CA VAL A 65 -3.17 8.15 7.54
C VAL A 65 -3.06 9.13 6.37
N LEU A 66 -3.80 10.24 6.39
CA LEU A 66 -3.77 11.25 5.33
C LEU A 66 -2.38 11.88 5.15
N GLU A 67 -1.69 12.19 6.26
CA GLU A 67 -0.35 12.77 6.23
C GLU A 67 0.67 11.82 5.59
N LEU A 68 0.59 10.54 5.91
CA LEU A 68 1.59 9.55 5.51
C LEU A 68 1.24 8.81 4.22
N MET A 69 -0.01 8.79 3.76
CA MET A 69 -0.47 7.92 2.67
C MET A 69 0.38 8.05 1.41
N ASP A 70 0.76 9.28 1.05
CA ASP A 70 1.57 9.59 -0.13
C ASP A 70 3.08 9.71 0.16
N ASP A 71 3.51 9.45 1.40
CA ASP A 71 4.91 9.51 1.80
C ASP A 71 5.70 8.36 1.13
N THR A 72 6.83 8.70 0.51
CA THR A 72 7.63 7.72 -0.25
C THR A 72 8.42 6.75 0.62
N GLU A 73 8.66 7.09 1.88
CA GLU A 73 9.43 6.28 2.83
C GLU A 73 8.53 5.49 3.79
N GLN A 74 7.32 5.98 4.05
CA GLN A 74 6.43 5.43 5.08
C GLN A 74 5.00 5.16 4.61
N GLY A 75 4.59 5.66 3.45
CA GLY A 75 3.23 5.59 2.95
C GLY A 75 2.78 4.21 2.47
N VAL A 76 1.67 4.16 1.74
CA VAL A 76 1.06 2.87 1.34
C VAL A 76 1.88 2.13 0.29
N GLU A 77 2.59 2.86 -0.56
CA GLU A 77 3.49 2.33 -1.59
C GLU A 77 4.95 2.21 -1.11
N ALA A 78 5.23 2.56 0.15
CA ALA A 78 6.56 2.47 0.71
C ALA A 78 7.01 1.00 0.87
N PRO A 79 8.33 0.77 0.96
CA PRO A 79 8.89 -0.51 1.34
C PRO A 79 8.29 -1.12 2.61
N PHE A 80 8.28 -2.45 2.69
CA PHE A 80 7.86 -3.16 3.89
C PHE A 80 8.75 -2.86 5.12
N PRO A 81 8.19 -2.66 6.33
CA PRO A 81 6.77 -2.52 6.64
C PRO A 81 6.27 -1.10 6.33
N ASN A 82 5.25 -1.04 5.48
CA ASN A 82 4.65 0.20 5.02
C ASN A 82 3.51 0.69 5.95
N LEU A 83 2.86 1.80 5.61
CA LEU A 83 1.78 2.39 6.42
C LEU A 83 0.71 1.37 6.80
N TRP A 84 0.22 0.60 5.82
CA TRP A 84 -0.82 -0.40 6.04
C TRP A 84 -0.37 -1.52 6.97
N ASP A 85 0.83 -2.06 6.75
CA ASP A 85 1.39 -3.13 7.58
C ASP A 85 1.56 -2.70 9.04
N ARG A 86 2.02 -1.47 9.24
CA ARG A 86 2.19 -0.89 10.58
C ARG A 86 0.84 -0.67 11.27
N LEU A 87 -0.17 -0.15 10.57
CA LEU A 87 -1.52 0.02 11.14
C LEU A 87 -2.15 -1.32 11.53
N VAL A 88 -2.09 -2.31 10.64
CA VAL A 88 -2.62 -3.65 10.91
C VAL A 88 -1.89 -4.31 12.09
N ALA A 89 -0.56 -4.16 12.16
CA ALA A 89 0.23 -4.75 13.24
C ALA A 89 -0.01 -4.12 14.61
N GLN A 90 -0.28 -2.82 14.65
CA GLN A 90 -0.46 -2.07 15.90
C GLN A 90 -1.91 -2.09 16.39
N HIS A 91 -2.87 -1.96 15.48
CA HIS A 91 -4.29 -1.73 15.82
C HIS A 91 -5.24 -2.82 15.33
N GLY A 92 -4.73 -3.78 14.55
CA GLY A 92 -5.52 -4.85 13.96
C GLY A 92 -6.24 -4.45 12.67
N LEU A 93 -6.70 -5.46 11.94
CA LEU A 93 -7.25 -5.31 10.59
C LEU A 93 -8.51 -4.43 10.56
N THR A 94 -9.43 -4.61 11.52
CA THR A 94 -10.70 -3.88 11.55
C THR A 94 -10.50 -2.38 11.72
N VAL A 95 -9.60 -1.97 12.61
CA VAL A 95 -9.30 -0.55 12.85
C VAL A 95 -8.55 0.04 11.66
N ALA A 96 -7.53 -0.66 11.15
CA ALA A 96 -6.77 -0.22 9.99
C ALA A 96 -7.66 -0.03 8.75
N ASP A 97 -8.58 -0.96 8.47
CA ASP A 97 -9.51 -0.89 7.33
C ASP A 97 -10.47 0.30 7.48
N ALA A 98 -11.01 0.52 8.68
CA ALA A 98 -11.91 1.65 8.95
C ALA A 98 -11.19 3.00 8.73
N LEU A 99 -9.99 3.17 9.27
CA LEU A 99 -9.19 4.38 9.10
C LEU A 99 -8.85 4.64 7.63
N MET A 100 -8.38 3.61 6.92
CA MET A 100 -8.00 3.75 5.51
C MET A 100 -9.20 4.12 4.63
N ARG A 101 -10.39 3.54 4.88
CA ARG A 101 -11.61 3.92 4.14
C ARG A 101 -11.99 5.38 4.38
N VAL A 102 -11.94 5.84 5.62
CA VAL A 102 -12.27 7.23 5.97
C VAL A 102 -11.24 8.19 5.36
N ALA A 103 -9.95 7.86 5.44
CA ALA A 103 -8.89 8.66 4.82
C ALA A 103 -9.03 8.75 3.29
N LEU A 104 -9.31 7.62 2.62
CA LEU A 104 -9.55 7.61 1.17
C LEU A 104 -10.79 8.41 0.78
N ALA A 105 -11.85 8.41 1.60
CA ALA A 105 -13.03 9.24 1.37
C ALA A 105 -12.69 10.74 1.55
N ALA A 106 -12.00 11.10 2.63
CA ALA A 106 -11.60 12.47 2.92
C ALA A 106 -10.60 13.05 1.89
N GLY A 107 -9.67 12.23 1.40
CA GLY A 107 -8.73 12.60 0.34
C GLY A 107 -9.41 12.93 -0.99
N ARG A 108 -10.58 12.33 -1.26
CA ARG A 108 -11.41 12.63 -2.44
C ARG A 108 -12.22 13.92 -2.29
N GLU A 109 -12.58 14.29 -1.05
CA GLU A 109 -13.49 15.41 -0.78
C GLU A 109 -12.79 16.75 -0.50
N GLY A 110 -11.49 16.80 -0.15
CA GLY A 110 -10.89 18.11 0.13
C GLY A 110 -9.42 18.22 0.52
N HIS A 111 -8.59 17.19 0.40
CA HIS A 111 -7.18 17.33 0.79
C HIS A 111 -6.34 18.01 -0.31
N ARG A 112 -6.14 19.32 -0.16
CA ARG A 112 -5.11 20.09 -0.90
C ARG A 112 -3.78 19.85 -0.17
N PRO A 113 -2.76 19.23 -0.80
CA PRO A 113 -1.49 18.98 -0.13
C PRO A 113 -0.81 20.31 0.25
N PRO A 114 0.01 20.33 1.32
CA PRO A 114 0.86 21.49 1.61
C PRO A 114 1.71 21.81 0.38
N ALA A 115 1.70 23.08 -0.01
CA ALA A 115 2.21 23.56 -1.28
C ALA A 115 3.75 23.44 -1.35
N HIS A 116 4.25 22.30 -1.84
CA HIS A 116 5.51 22.26 -2.57
C HIS A 116 5.24 21.90 -4.04
N ARG A 117 5.51 22.88 -4.90
CA ARG A 117 5.31 22.92 -6.36
C ARG A 117 5.23 21.56 -7.06
N ALA A 118 4.05 21.24 -7.57
CA ALA A 118 3.90 20.56 -8.85
C ALA A 118 2.70 21.14 -9.60
N ALA A 119 2.92 21.57 -10.84
CA ALA A 119 1.91 22.13 -11.74
C ALA A 119 0.73 21.14 -11.93
N PRO A 120 -0.48 21.62 -12.25
CA PRO A 120 -1.65 20.75 -12.39
C PRO A 120 -1.42 19.78 -13.56
N ARG A 121 -1.55 18.47 -13.32
CA ARG A 121 -1.47 17.42 -14.36
C ARG A 121 -2.88 16.91 -14.72
N PRO A 122 -3.50 17.39 -15.81
CA PRO A 122 -4.84 16.95 -16.24
C PRO A 122 -4.83 15.67 -17.12
N SER A 123 -4.05 14.65 -16.80
CA SER A 123 -3.98 13.44 -17.66
C SER A 123 -3.96 12.07 -16.97
N ARG A 124 -3.71 12.01 -15.66
CA ARG A 124 -3.72 10.73 -14.91
C ARG A 124 -5.14 10.22 -14.62
N SER A 125 -6.03 11.08 -14.11
CA SER A 125 -7.41 10.66 -13.75
C SER A 125 -8.15 10.06 -14.95
N ARG A 126 -8.02 10.67 -16.14
CA ARG A 126 -8.69 10.17 -17.36
C ARG A 126 -8.12 8.85 -17.90
N ALA A 127 -6.86 8.52 -17.63
CA ALA A 127 -6.30 7.23 -18.04
C ALA A 127 -6.73 6.12 -17.07
N ASP A 128 -6.80 6.45 -15.79
CA ASP A 128 -7.23 5.55 -14.72
C ASP A 128 -8.74 5.28 -14.79
N GLU A 129 -9.58 6.30 -15.00
CA GLU A 129 -11.03 6.17 -15.22
C GLU A 129 -11.34 5.27 -16.44
N ARG A 130 -10.55 5.37 -17.52
CA ARG A 130 -10.72 4.52 -18.72
C ARG A 130 -10.29 3.07 -18.46
N PHE A 131 -9.24 2.86 -17.68
CA PHE A 131 -8.80 1.53 -17.29
C PHE A 131 -9.83 0.85 -16.38
N GLU A 132 -10.32 1.56 -15.36
CA GLU A 132 -11.35 1.07 -14.44
C GLU A 132 -12.65 0.70 -15.17
N HIS A 133 -13.09 1.55 -16.10
CA HIS A 133 -14.26 1.27 -16.94
C HIS A 133 -14.05 0.01 -17.81
N ALA A 134 -12.91 -0.10 -18.48
CA ALA A 134 -12.63 -1.26 -19.34
C ALA A 134 -12.47 -2.57 -18.54
N LEU A 135 -11.86 -2.52 -17.35
CA LEU A 135 -11.75 -3.66 -16.45
C LEU A 135 -13.13 -4.13 -15.99
N ARG A 136 -14.02 -3.20 -15.64
CA ARG A 136 -15.40 -3.52 -15.25
C ARG A 136 -16.17 -4.21 -16.39
N GLU A 137 -16.04 -3.74 -17.62
CA GLU A 137 -16.69 -4.38 -18.79
C GLU A 137 -16.18 -5.81 -19.03
N VAL A 138 -14.87 -6.04 -18.90
CA VAL A 138 -14.28 -7.39 -19.04
C VAL A 138 -14.80 -8.34 -17.97
N LEU A 139 -14.89 -7.87 -16.73
CA LEU A 139 -15.42 -8.65 -15.61
C LEU A 139 -16.92 -8.92 -15.75
N LEU A 140 -17.71 -7.94 -16.22
CA LEU A 140 -19.14 -8.12 -16.44
C LEU A 140 -19.45 -9.04 -17.63
N GLY A 141 -18.62 -9.03 -18.68
CA GLY A 141 -18.81 -9.86 -19.88
C GLY A 141 -18.60 -11.37 -19.66
N HIS A 142 -17.90 -11.76 -18.59
CA HIS A 142 -17.53 -13.17 -18.34
C HIS A 142 -18.17 -13.79 -17.09
N VAL A 143 -19.01 -13.03 -16.36
CA VAL A 143 -19.75 -13.53 -15.19
C VAL A 143 -21.16 -13.94 -15.62
N GLY A 144 -21.27 -15.17 -16.13
CA GLY A 144 -22.57 -15.83 -16.33
C GLY A 144 -23.03 -16.61 -15.08
N PRO A 145 -24.30 -17.04 -15.01
CA PRO A 145 -24.88 -17.72 -13.83
C PRO A 145 -24.27 -19.10 -13.51
N GLY A 146 -23.27 -19.57 -14.26
CA GLY A 146 -22.57 -20.84 -14.05
C GLY A 146 -21.10 -20.72 -13.62
N GLY A 147 -20.60 -19.51 -13.34
CA GLY A 147 -19.17 -19.27 -13.07
C GLY A 147 -18.32 -19.15 -14.34
N ILE A 148 -17.05 -18.77 -14.17
CA ILE A 148 -16.10 -18.56 -15.27
C ILE A 148 -15.49 -19.93 -15.65
N SER A 149 -15.64 -20.35 -16.91
CA SER A 149 -14.98 -21.56 -17.41
C SER A 149 -13.45 -21.35 -17.46
N PRO A 150 -12.61 -22.39 -17.36
CA PRO A 150 -11.15 -22.22 -17.42
C PRO A 150 -10.66 -21.48 -18.68
N ALA A 151 -11.27 -21.74 -19.83
CA ALA A 151 -10.97 -21.02 -21.07
C ALA A 151 -11.39 -19.55 -21.00
N ALA A 152 -12.56 -19.26 -20.44
CA ALA A 152 -13.01 -17.88 -20.22
C ALA A 152 -12.15 -17.14 -19.19
N LEU A 153 -11.56 -17.86 -18.23
CA LEU A 153 -10.63 -17.31 -17.24
C LEU A 153 -9.30 -16.94 -17.91
N ASP A 154 -8.74 -17.82 -18.73
CA ASP A 154 -7.51 -17.55 -19.47
C ASP A 154 -7.67 -16.37 -20.46
N ASP A 155 -8.82 -16.28 -21.13
CA ASP A 155 -9.16 -15.16 -22.02
C ASP A 155 -9.32 -13.84 -21.23
N THR A 156 -9.94 -13.91 -20.05
CA THR A 156 -10.08 -12.76 -19.13
C THR A 156 -8.72 -12.28 -18.64
N LEU A 157 -7.85 -13.19 -18.20
CA LEU A 157 -6.50 -12.85 -17.73
C LEU A 157 -5.64 -12.26 -18.86
N THR A 158 -5.76 -12.80 -20.07
CA THR A 158 -5.08 -12.28 -21.26
C THR A 158 -5.55 -10.86 -21.59
N SER A 159 -6.87 -10.62 -21.52
CA SER A 159 -7.46 -9.30 -21.73
C SER A 159 -7.02 -8.28 -20.69
N ILE A 160 -6.96 -8.67 -19.41
CA ILE A 160 -6.46 -7.83 -18.31
C ILE A 160 -4.99 -7.46 -18.54
N ARG A 161 -4.16 -8.42 -18.96
CA ARG A 161 -2.74 -8.16 -19.24
C ARG A 161 -2.55 -7.16 -20.37
N HIS A 162 -3.28 -7.31 -21.48
CA HIS A 162 -3.23 -6.36 -22.59
C HIS A 162 -3.72 -4.96 -22.19
N LEU A 163 -4.75 -4.89 -21.34
CA LEU A 163 -5.26 -3.63 -20.81
C LEU A 163 -4.21 -2.94 -19.92
N ALA A 164 -3.51 -3.69 -19.06
CA ALA A 164 -2.44 -3.17 -18.23
C ALA A 164 -1.25 -2.65 -19.05
N GLU A 165 -0.86 -3.37 -20.12
CA GLU A 165 0.18 -2.92 -21.05
C GLU A 165 -0.21 -1.66 -21.83
N ALA A 166 -1.46 -1.59 -22.29
CA ALA A 166 -1.99 -0.39 -22.94
C ALA A 166 -2.03 0.80 -21.99
N TRP A 167 -2.44 0.60 -20.74
CA TRP A 167 -2.41 1.61 -19.70
C TRP A 167 -0.99 2.09 -19.42
N ALA A 168 -0.04 1.18 -19.22
CA ALA A 168 1.37 1.51 -18.99
C ALA A 168 1.98 2.36 -20.12
N ARG A 169 1.64 2.07 -21.38
CA ARG A 169 2.06 2.85 -22.56
C ARG A 169 1.36 4.21 -22.66
N SER A 170 0.15 4.34 -22.13
CA SER A 170 -0.61 5.59 -22.15
C SER A 170 -0.17 6.59 -21.08
N ARG A 171 0.63 6.14 -20.10
CA ARG A 171 1.24 7.02 -19.11
C ARG A 171 2.36 7.82 -19.79
N PRO A 172 2.40 9.16 -19.64
CA PRO A 172 3.49 9.94 -20.19
C PRO A 172 4.81 9.48 -19.57
N LEU A 173 5.74 9.02 -20.42
CA LEU A 173 7.11 8.73 -20.03
C LEU A 173 7.68 9.98 -19.36
N HIS A 174 8.17 9.84 -18.13
CA HIS A 174 9.02 10.86 -17.53
C HIS A 174 10.28 10.93 -18.39
N ALA A 175 10.37 11.91 -19.28
CA ALA A 175 11.66 12.28 -19.85
C ALA A 175 12.54 12.78 -18.69
N PRO A 176 13.71 12.18 -18.45
CA PRO A 176 14.65 12.77 -17.51
C PRO A 176 15.33 13.95 -18.20
N GLY A 177 15.09 15.15 -17.67
CA GLY A 177 15.98 16.31 -17.78
C GLY A 177 16.18 16.94 -19.16
N SER A 178 15.72 18.18 -19.31
CA SER A 178 16.49 19.31 -19.85
C SER A 178 15.84 20.62 -19.42
#